data_AF-A0A940AZ08-F1
#
_entry.id   AF-A0A940AZ08-F1
#
_cell.length_a   1.000
_cell.length_b   1.000
_cell.length_c   1.000
_cell.angle_alpha   90.00
_cell.angle_beta   90.00
_cell.angle_gamma   90.00
#
_symmetry.space_group_name_H-M   'P 1'
#
loop_
_entity.id
_entity.type
_entity.pdbx_description
1 polymer ?
#
loop_
_entity_poly.entity_id
_entity_poly.type
_entity_poly.pdbx_seq_one_letter_code
_entity_poly.pdbx_strand_id
1 'polypeptide(L)'
;DNICFYMAVNQINKGAIESVCRKAHELKNVRAVSFNFHTPYPDTAELQLSKEEKQACCDTISRMMDEGMPIFNLKSAFPYLVNNTFPTPCWQCVVMENGVLSTCGRCISVPGLCDQCGYFFVAEYTLLFKGNVKIILEMLRTYLKYV
;
A
#
# COMPACT_ATOMS: atom_id res chain seq x y z
N ASP A 1 -13.66 -13.74 -12.24
CA ASP A 1 -12.60 -12.73 -12.42
C ASP A 1 -12.52 -11.78 -11.24
N ASN A 2 -12.02 -12.23 -10.09
CA ASN A 2 -12.01 -11.43 -8.85
C ASN A 2 -10.67 -11.52 -8.09
N ILE A 3 -9.58 -11.90 -8.78
CA ILE A 3 -8.28 -12.03 -8.12
C ILE A 3 -7.61 -10.65 -8.09
N CYS A 4 -7.11 -10.26 -6.92
CA CYS A 4 -6.22 -9.11 -6.77
C CYS A 4 -4.88 -9.63 -6.26
N PHE A 5 -3.78 -9.25 -6.91
CA PHE A 5 -2.45 -9.54 -6.41
C PHE A 5 -2.08 -8.55 -5.32
N TYR A 6 -1.70 -9.06 -4.16
CA TYR A 6 -1.17 -8.25 -3.07
C TYR A 6 0.32 -8.52 -2.91
N MET A 7 1.12 -7.46 -2.99
CA MET A 7 2.58 -7.56 -2.87
C MET A 7 3.12 -6.59 -1.82
N ALA A 8 3.83 -7.13 -0.83
CA ALA A 8 4.66 -6.33 0.08
C ALA A 8 6.05 -6.13 -0.55
N VAL A 9 6.34 -4.88 -0.94
CA VAL A 9 7.58 -4.45 -1.57
C VAL A 9 8.67 -4.24 -0.53
N ASN A 10 9.83 -4.84 -0.76
CA ASN A 10 10.97 -4.85 0.14
C ASN A 10 12.31 -4.94 -0.61
N GLN A 11 13.43 -5.02 0.12
CA GLN A 11 14.77 -5.13 -0.46
C GLN A 11 14.94 -6.26 -1.49
N ILE A 12 14.30 -7.41 -1.27
CA ILE A 12 14.42 -8.60 -2.12
C ILE A 12 13.68 -8.41 -3.44
N ASN A 13 12.49 -7.80 -3.40
CA ASN A 13 11.53 -7.88 -4.51
C ASN A 13 11.16 -6.53 -5.14
N LYS A 14 11.74 -5.41 -4.71
CA LYS A 14 11.45 -4.07 -5.27
C LYS A 14 11.59 -3.97 -6.79
N GLY A 15 12.52 -4.73 -7.39
CA GLY A 15 12.69 -4.81 -8.84
C GLY A 15 11.56 -5.53 -9.59
N ALA A 16 10.66 -6.22 -8.90
CA ALA A 16 9.62 -7.04 -9.53
C ALA A 16 8.30 -6.29 -9.79
N ILE A 17 8.14 -5.05 -9.31
CA ILE A 17 6.89 -4.27 -9.42
C ILE A 17 6.34 -4.28 -10.85
N GLU A 18 7.16 -3.95 -11.84
CA GLU A 18 6.74 -3.91 -13.24
C GLU A 18 6.30 -5.29 -13.75
N SER A 19 7.07 -6.33 -13.45
CA SER A 19 6.75 -7.70 -13.88
C SER A 19 5.41 -8.19 -13.31
N VAL A 20 5.10 -7.83 -12.06
CA VAL A 20 3.82 -8.17 -11.42
C VAL A 20 2.67 -7.41 -12.06
N CYS A 21 2.84 -6.12 -12.36
CA CYS A 21 1.83 -5.32 -13.06
C CYS A 21 1.52 -5.89 -14.45
N ARG A 22 2.55 -6.20 -15.24
CA ARG A 22 2.39 -6.82 -16.57
C ARG A 22 1.70 -8.16 -16.45
N LYS A 23 2.08 -8.98 -15.46
CA LYS A 23 1.47 -10.29 -15.28
C LYS A 23 -0.01 -10.21 -14.91
N ALA A 24 -0.38 -9.28 -14.05
CA ALA A 24 -1.78 -9.05 -13.70
C ALA A 24 -2.61 -8.58 -14.90
N HIS A 25 -2.02 -7.78 -15.80
CA HIS A 25 -2.68 -7.34 -17.01
C HIS A 25 -2.94 -8.48 -18.03
N GLU A 26 -2.02 -9.43 -18.15
CA GLU A 26 -2.14 -10.58 -19.06
C GLU A 26 -3.20 -11.61 -18.63
N LEU A 27 -3.38 -11.78 -17.32
CA LEU A 27 -4.19 -12.85 -16.76
C LEU A 27 -5.66 -12.44 -16.67
N LYS A 28 -6.51 -13.07 -17.50
CA LYS A 28 -7.97 -12.76 -17.58
C LYS A 28 -8.72 -12.73 -16.25
N ASN A 29 -8.31 -13.55 -15.28
CA ASN A 29 -9.01 -13.68 -14.00
C ASN A 29 -8.51 -12.69 -12.92
N VAL A 30 -7.44 -11.95 -13.21
CA VAL A 30 -6.82 -10.98 -12.31
C VAL A 30 -7.33 -9.58 -12.65
N ARG A 31 -7.98 -8.94 -11.67
CA ARG A 31 -8.56 -7.60 -11.85
C ARG A 31 -7.59 -6.48 -11.50
N ALA A 32 -6.71 -6.70 -10.53
CA ALA A 32 -5.85 -5.65 -10.02
C ALA A 32 -4.59 -6.16 -9.32
N VAL A 33 -3.66 -5.23 -9.08
CA VAL A 33 -2.53 -5.35 -8.18
C VAL A 33 -2.61 -4.25 -7.13
N SER A 34 -2.34 -4.59 -5.88
CA SER A 34 -2.16 -3.65 -4.78
C SER A 34 -0.81 -3.90 -4.10
N PHE A 35 -0.07 -2.81 -3.91
CA PHE A 35 1.23 -2.80 -3.27
C PHE A 35 1.13 -2.26 -1.85
N ASN A 36 2.02 -2.76 -0.99
CA ASN A 36 2.39 -2.16 0.29
C ASN A 36 3.92 -2.07 0.35
N PHE A 37 4.48 -1.16 1.14
CA PHE A 37 5.86 -1.30 1.59
C PHE A 37 5.93 -2.25 2.78
N HIS A 38 7.08 -2.90 2.93
CA HIS A 38 7.37 -3.66 4.13
C HIS A 38 7.35 -2.77 5.37
N THR A 39 6.64 -3.22 6.40
CA THR A 39 6.71 -2.61 7.73
C THR A 39 7.81 -3.34 8.50
N PRO A 40 8.87 -2.66 8.96
CA PRO A 40 10.09 -3.32 9.44
C PRO A 40 9.91 -3.86 10.87
N TYR A 41 9.25 -5.00 10.99
CA TYR A 41 9.18 -5.72 12.26
C TYR A 41 10.60 -6.10 12.74
N PRO A 42 10.84 -6.24 14.06
CA PRO A 42 12.18 -6.45 14.60
C PRO A 42 12.98 -7.61 13.99
N ASP A 43 12.28 -8.66 13.56
CA ASP A 43 12.83 -9.88 12.95
C ASP A 43 13.01 -9.79 11.43
N THR A 44 12.58 -8.70 10.80
CA THR A 44 12.64 -8.49 9.35
C THR A 44 13.03 -7.05 8.98
N ALA A 45 13.73 -6.36 9.88
CA ALA A 45 14.09 -4.95 9.72
C ALA A 45 15.02 -4.72 8.50
N GLU A 46 15.85 -5.69 8.17
CA GLU A 46 16.77 -5.67 7.03
C GLU A 46 16.06 -5.59 5.66
N LEU A 47 14.77 -5.93 5.61
CA LEU A 47 13.94 -5.84 4.41
C LEU A 47 13.41 -4.43 4.14
N GLN A 48 13.64 -3.48 5.06
CA GLN A 48 13.19 -2.11 4.96
C GLN A 48 13.75 -1.40 3.71
N LEU A 49 12.89 -0.64 3.04
CA LEU A 49 13.29 0.29 1.98
C LEU A 49 13.70 1.64 2.58
N SER A 50 14.77 2.23 2.05
CA SER A 50 15.11 3.64 2.27
C SER A 50 14.03 4.55 1.69
N LYS A 51 14.09 5.84 2.03
CA LYS A 51 13.19 6.85 1.47
C LYS A 51 13.33 6.95 -0.06
N GLU A 52 14.56 6.93 -0.55
CA GLU A 52 14.90 7.01 -1.97
C GLU A 52 14.39 5.78 -2.71
N GLU A 53 14.48 4.60 -2.08
CA GLU A 53 13.96 3.36 -2.65
C GLU A 53 12.43 3.32 -2.67
N LYS A 54 11.77 3.82 -1.61
CA LYS A 54 10.33 4.03 -1.61
C LYS A 54 9.91 4.95 -2.74
N GLN A 55 10.64 6.06 -2.95
CA GLN A 55 10.38 6.99 -4.05
C GLN A 55 10.52 6.30 -5.41
N ALA A 56 11.62 5.58 -5.65
CA ALA A 56 11.83 4.83 -6.90
C ALA A 56 10.75 3.77 -7.16
N CYS A 57 10.26 3.11 -6.09
CA CYS A 57 9.14 2.18 -6.19
C CYS A 57 7.85 2.92 -6.57
N CYS A 58 7.52 4.03 -5.91
CA CYS A 58 6.35 4.86 -6.23
C CYS A 58 6.42 5.44 -7.65
N ASP A 59 7.61 5.79 -8.14
CA ASP A 59 7.82 6.27 -9.52
C ASP A 59 7.55 5.15 -10.53
N THR A 60 8.02 3.94 -10.23
CA THR A 60 7.74 2.75 -11.05
C THR A 60 6.24 2.46 -11.08
N ILE A 61 5.59 2.41 -9.92
CA ILE A 61 4.13 2.18 -9.82
C ILE A 61 3.39 3.28 -10.59
N SER A 62 3.78 4.55 -10.40
CA SER A 62 3.18 5.70 -11.10
C SER A 62 3.25 5.57 -12.61
N ARG A 63 4.42 5.17 -13.14
CA ARG A 63 4.61 4.94 -14.56
C ARG A 63 3.73 3.79 -15.06
N MET A 64 3.67 2.68 -14.33
CA MET A 64 2.80 1.56 -14.70
C MET A 64 1.31 1.94 -14.70
N MET A 65 0.87 2.81 -13.78
CA MET A 65 -0.49 3.36 -13.78
C MET A 65 -0.76 4.22 -15.02
N ASP A 66 0.21 5.05 -15.42
CA ASP A 66 0.11 5.90 -16.62
C ASP A 66 0.11 5.05 -17.92
N GLU A 67 0.78 3.89 -17.91
CA GLU A 67 0.75 2.86 -18.96
C GLU A 67 -0.56 2.03 -18.96
N GLY A 68 -1.52 2.31 -18.07
CA GLY A 68 -2.83 1.66 -18.04
C GLY A 68 -2.86 0.30 -17.34
N MET A 69 -1.82 -0.05 -16.57
CA MET A 69 -1.81 -1.30 -15.79
C MET A 69 -2.91 -1.33 -14.72
N PRO A 70 -3.40 -2.52 -14.34
CA PRO A 70 -4.51 -2.64 -13.41
C PRO A 70 -4.03 -2.50 -11.95
N ILE A 71 -3.68 -1.27 -11.53
CA ILE A 71 -3.23 -0.98 -10.16
C ILE A 71 -4.39 -0.39 -9.35
N PHE A 72 -4.53 -0.85 -8.11
CA PHE A 72 -5.61 -0.46 -7.19
C PHE A 72 -5.23 0.68 -6.24
N ASN A 73 -3.93 0.87 -5.98
CA ASN A 73 -3.45 1.93 -5.08
C ASN A 73 -3.77 3.34 -5.60
N LEU A 74 -3.81 4.31 -4.69
CA LEU A 74 -4.04 5.72 -5.03
C LEU A 74 -2.71 6.46 -5.21
N LYS A 75 -2.47 6.97 -6.43
CA LYS A 75 -1.22 7.68 -6.79
C LYS A 75 -1.01 8.92 -5.92
N SER A 76 -2.08 9.58 -5.50
CA SER A 76 -1.98 10.75 -4.62
C SER A 76 -1.52 10.45 -3.19
N ALA A 77 -1.55 9.18 -2.75
CA ALA A 77 -1.04 8.77 -1.45
C ALA A 77 0.50 8.61 -1.43
N PHE A 78 1.15 8.47 -2.59
CA PHE A 78 2.58 8.13 -2.68
C PHE A 78 3.51 9.09 -1.93
N PRO A 79 3.35 10.43 -1.99
CA PRO A 79 4.20 11.34 -1.22
C PRO A 79 4.10 11.11 0.28
N TYR A 80 2.93 10.75 0.80
CA TYR A 80 2.74 10.46 2.22
C TYR A 80 3.40 9.13 2.61
N LEU A 81 3.36 8.14 1.72
CA LEU A 81 3.96 6.82 1.92
C LEU A 81 5.49 6.86 1.90
N VAL A 82 6.07 7.62 0.97
CA VAL A 82 7.53 7.82 0.88
C VAL A 82 8.06 8.50 2.14
N ASN A 83 7.33 9.47 2.68
CA ASN A 83 7.76 10.26 3.84
C ASN A 83 7.20 9.79 5.19
N ASN A 84 6.34 8.77 5.20
CA ASN A 84 5.60 8.33 6.39
C ASN A 84 4.85 9.47 7.12
N THR A 85 4.27 10.42 6.37
CA THR A 85 3.60 11.62 6.92
C THR A 85 2.08 11.50 7.04
N PHE A 86 1.55 10.28 7.01
CA PHE A 86 0.12 10.01 7.20
C PHE A 86 -0.18 9.60 8.65
N PRO A 87 -1.40 9.83 9.15
CA PRO A 87 -1.78 9.45 10.50
C PRO A 87 -1.79 7.93 10.70
N THR A 88 -1.39 7.47 11.88
CA THR A 88 -1.56 6.10 12.34
C THR A 88 -2.10 6.09 13.77
N PRO A 89 -2.78 5.03 14.22
CA PRO A 89 -3.28 3.89 13.43
C PRO A 89 -4.47 4.27 12.53
N CYS A 90 -4.86 3.37 11.61
CA CYS A 90 -6.14 3.48 10.91
C CYS A 90 -7.27 2.97 11.82
N TRP A 91 -8.14 3.88 12.27
CA TRP A 91 -9.26 3.58 13.17
C TRP A 91 -10.44 2.87 12.51
N GLN A 92 -10.46 2.81 11.17
CA GLN A 92 -11.47 2.11 10.40
C GLN A 92 -11.12 0.64 10.17
N CYS A 93 -10.00 0.16 10.71
CA CYS A 93 -9.54 -1.22 10.60
C CYS A 93 -9.37 -1.81 12.00
N VAL A 94 -9.80 -3.06 12.16
CA VAL A 94 -9.49 -3.88 13.32
C VAL A 94 -9.00 -5.25 12.85
N VAL A 95 -8.02 -5.81 13.55
CA VAL A 95 -7.48 -7.14 13.30
C VAL A 95 -7.65 -7.98 14.56
N MET A 96 -8.17 -9.20 14.38
CA MET A 96 -8.32 -10.21 15.42
C MET A 96 -7.35 -11.35 15.11
N GLU A 97 -6.36 -11.57 15.99
CA GLU A 97 -5.43 -12.69 15.88
C GLU A 97 -5.32 -13.37 17.24
N ASN A 98 -5.53 -14.69 17.28
CA ASN A 98 -5.39 -15.50 18.51
C ASN A 98 -6.15 -14.92 19.73
N GLY A 99 -7.33 -14.34 19.52
CA GLY A 99 -8.16 -13.74 20.56
C GLY A 99 -7.75 -12.32 20.99
N VAL A 100 -6.72 -11.75 20.38
CA VAL A 100 -6.27 -10.38 20.62
C VAL A 100 -6.82 -9.45 19.54
N LEU A 101 -7.57 -8.43 19.96
CA LEU A 101 -8.05 -7.35 19.10
C LEU A 101 -7.00 -6.24 19.03
N SER A 102 -6.63 -5.84 17.82
CA SER A 102 -5.80 -4.66 17.56
C SER A 102 -6.56 -3.67 16.68
N THR A 103 -6.50 -2.38 17.03
CA THR A 103 -6.87 -1.31 16.08
C THR A 103 -5.79 -1.22 15.01
N CYS A 104 -6.17 -1.28 13.73
CA CYS A 104 -5.26 -1.43 12.59
C CYS A 104 -4.48 -2.78 12.66
N GLY A 105 -3.20 -2.79 12.31
CA GLY A 105 -2.34 -3.97 12.35
C GLY A 105 -1.64 -4.17 13.69
N ARG A 106 -1.01 -5.35 13.84
CA ARG A 106 -0.24 -5.75 15.04
C ARG A 106 0.94 -4.82 15.37
N CYS A 107 1.35 -3.99 14.41
CA CYS A 107 2.38 -2.97 14.63
C CYS A 107 2.04 -2.00 15.77
N ILE A 108 0.76 -1.83 16.13
CA ILE A 108 0.33 -1.00 17.26
C ILE A 108 0.91 -1.46 18.62
N SER A 109 1.20 -2.76 18.76
CA SER A 109 1.77 -3.33 19.98
C SER A 109 3.29 -3.23 20.04
N VAL A 110 3.95 -2.75 18.98
CA VAL A 110 5.40 -2.59 18.91
C VAL A 110 5.76 -1.11 18.93
N PRO A 111 6.47 -0.60 19.96
CA PRO A 111 6.81 0.81 20.08
C PRO A 111 7.50 1.38 18.83
N GLY A 112 6.99 2.50 18.31
CA GLY A 112 7.55 3.22 17.15
C GLY A 112 7.30 2.58 15.78
N LEU A 113 6.73 1.37 15.70
CA LEU A 113 6.58 0.68 14.42
C LEU A 113 5.49 1.30 13.52
N CYS A 114 4.47 1.92 14.13
CA CYS A 114 3.46 2.68 13.39
C CYS A 114 4.03 3.89 12.64
N ASP A 115 5.12 4.48 13.12
CA ASP A 115 5.81 5.60 12.45
C ASP A 115 6.52 5.15 11.17
N GLN A 116 6.76 3.84 11.03
CA GLN A 116 7.38 3.21 9.87
C GLN A 116 6.39 2.36 9.07
N CYS A 117 5.09 2.61 9.23
CA CYS A 117 4.03 1.84 8.57
C CYS A 117 4.23 1.81 7.05
N GLY A 118 4.23 0.61 6.47
CA GLY A 118 4.34 0.40 5.03
C GLY A 118 3.00 0.15 4.32
N TYR A 119 1.90 0.04 5.05
CA TYR A 119 0.60 -0.27 4.45
C TYR A 119 0.00 0.93 3.70
N PHE A 120 -0.21 0.78 2.39
CA PHE A 120 -0.82 1.79 1.54
C PHE A 120 -2.27 2.04 1.95
N PHE A 121 -3.02 0.98 2.26
CA PHE A 121 -4.40 1.12 2.70
C PHE A 121 -4.52 2.00 3.96
N VAL A 122 -3.56 1.93 4.89
CA VAL A 122 -3.56 2.75 6.11
C VAL A 122 -3.43 4.22 5.74
N ALA A 123 -2.48 4.56 4.86
CA ALA A 123 -2.31 5.94 4.37
C ALA A 123 -3.56 6.42 3.62
N GLU A 124 -4.04 5.63 2.67
CA GLU A 124 -5.20 5.95 1.82
C GLU A 124 -6.45 6.19 2.68
N TYR A 125 -6.79 5.27 3.59
CA TYR A 125 -7.98 5.39 4.44
C TYR A 125 -7.85 6.51 5.47
N THR A 126 -6.71 6.64 6.15
CA THR A 126 -6.56 7.70 7.15
C THR A 126 -6.63 9.09 6.51
N LEU A 127 -6.06 9.28 5.32
CA LEU A 127 -6.19 10.53 4.56
C LEU A 127 -7.62 10.75 4.07
N LEU A 128 -8.29 9.70 3.59
CA LEU A 128 -9.71 9.74 3.20
C LEU A 128 -10.58 10.24 4.35
N PHE A 129 -10.51 9.59 5.51
CA PHE A 129 -11.33 9.91 6.68
C PHE A 129 -10.91 11.22 7.37
N LYS A 130 -9.72 11.76 7.08
CA LYS A 130 -9.33 13.13 7.45
C LYS A 130 -9.82 14.20 6.47
N GLY A 131 -10.56 13.83 5.41
CA GLY A 131 -11.13 14.77 4.46
C GLY A 131 -10.17 15.23 3.37
N ASN A 132 -9.12 14.46 3.04
CA ASN A 132 -8.25 14.80 1.92
C ASN A 132 -9.03 14.66 0.60
N VAL A 133 -9.46 15.80 0.04
CA VAL A 133 -10.31 15.86 -1.15
C VAL A 133 -9.68 15.15 -2.36
N LYS A 134 -8.36 15.25 -2.54
CA LYS A 134 -7.67 14.60 -3.65
C LYS A 134 -7.77 13.08 -3.54
N ILE A 135 -7.53 12.54 -2.35
CA ILE A 135 -7.66 11.11 -2.05
C ILE A 135 -9.10 10.64 -2.20
N ILE A 136 -10.09 11.41 -1.70
CA ILE A 136 -11.52 11.09 -1.85
C ILE A 136 -11.90 10.93 -3.32
N LEU A 137 -11.56 11.92 -4.16
CA LEU A 137 -11.91 11.89 -5.58
C LEU A 137 -11.19 10.75 -6.32
N GLU A 138 -9.92 10.50 -6.00
CA GLU A 138 -9.16 9.41 -6.61
C GLU A 138 -9.68 8.03 -6.18
N MET A 139 -10.04 7.86 -4.91
CA MET A 139 -10.64 6.63 -4.40
C MET A 139 -11.96 6.35 -5.12
N LEU A 140 -12.86 7.33 -5.25
CA LEU A 140 -14.13 7.15 -5.96
C LEU A 140 -13.90 6.70 -7.41
N ARG A 141 -12.97 7.35 -8.14
CA ARG A 141 -12.63 6.97 -9.51
C ARG A 141 -12.05 5.56 -9.61
N THR A 142 -11.19 5.19 -8.66
CA THR A 142 -10.49 3.90 -8.68
C THR A 142 -11.40 2.76 -8.26
N TYR A 143 -12.16 2.92 -7.17
CA TYR A 143 -13.02 1.86 -6.64
C TYR A 143 -14.16 1.53 -7.59
N LEU A 144 -14.78 2.54 -8.21
CA LEU A 144 -15.83 2.32 -9.23
C LEU A 144 -15.33 1.62 -10.50
N LYS A 145 -14.01 1.52 -10.71
CA LYS A 145 -13.42 0.76 -11.82
C LYS A 145 -13.33 -0.74 -11.52
N TYR A 146 -13.19 -1.13 -10.25
CA TYR A 146 -12.84 -2.50 -9.85
C TYR A 146 -13.94 -3.22 -9.04
N VAL A 147 -14.83 -2.47 -8.38
CA VAL A 147 -16.04 -2.95 -7.69
C VAL A 147 -17.19 -2.97 -8.68
#